data_AF-A0A7S3WZH0-F1
#
_entry.id   AF-A0A7S3WZH0-F1
#
_cell.length_a   1.000
_cell.length_b   1.000
_cell.length_c   1.000
_cell.angle_alpha   90.00
_cell.angle_beta   90.00
_cell.angle_gamma   90.00
#
_symmetry.space_group_name_H-M   'P 1'
#
loop_
_entity.id
_entity.type
_entity.pdbx_description
1 polymer ?
#
loop_
_entity_poly.entity_id
_entity_poly.type
_entity_poly.pdbx_seq_one_letter_code
_entity_poly.pdbx_strand_id
1 'polypeptide(L)'
;KDEEPGERPEKLEMLEEGSANSVSATLLEAVEVELGELSQAYAHLSRVGEAARRPEADDKEAERAADALERALCDRYTQVVSVLRLLLKSQIEGSPAQGLLKLCTALFKQLDAVFKGVMAVDKGKKGASKRLEALLSHVCGETGVTLAMYGLLSFSTSSEDTAARVVREAKLVPALVFALEKFEATVVKLSKTSERDLLRFMKRTTARDFKIQAEEVANAIRRKEDKAEKEKEKEKGKGKKRK
;
A
#
# COMPACT_ATOMS: atom_id res chain seq x y z
N LYS A 1 27.50 -8.58 3.06
CA LYS A 1 27.54 -7.87 4.36
C LYS A 1 26.37 -8.43 5.14
N ASP A 2 26.67 -9.51 5.84
CA ASP A 2 25.72 -10.24 6.67
C ASP A 2 25.34 -9.33 7.84
N GLU A 3 24.06 -8.96 7.95
CA GLU A 3 23.54 -8.32 9.14
C GLU A 3 23.55 -9.36 10.26
N GLU A 4 24.35 -9.12 11.29
CA GLU A 4 24.30 -9.92 12.51
C GLU A 4 22.89 -9.89 13.10
N PRO A 5 22.36 -11.02 13.59
CA PRO A 5 21.07 -11.03 14.27
C PRO A 5 21.20 -10.23 15.57
N GLY A 6 20.60 -9.04 15.59
CA GLY A 6 20.59 -8.16 16.75
C GLY A 6 20.04 -8.85 17.99
N GLU A 7 20.62 -8.51 19.15
CA GLU A 7 20.21 -9.01 20.47
C GLU A 7 18.69 -8.97 20.66
N ARG A 8 18.13 -10.14 21.01
CA ARG A 8 16.69 -10.31 21.23
C ARG A 8 16.31 -9.62 22.54
N PRO A 9 15.41 -8.62 22.51
CA PRO A 9 14.98 -7.94 23.74
C PRO A 9 14.27 -8.93 24.67
N GLU A 10 14.61 -8.96 25.96
CA GLU A 10 13.97 -9.83 26.99
C GLU A 10 12.43 -9.72 27.01
N LYS A 11 11.87 -8.58 26.59
CA LYS A 11 10.41 -8.37 26.50
C LYS A 11 9.73 -9.12 25.34
N LEU A 12 10.48 -9.81 24.48
CA LEU A 12 9.97 -10.49 23.28
C LEU A 12 10.19 -12.00 23.30
N GLU A 13 10.52 -12.59 24.45
CA GLU A 13 10.70 -14.05 24.59
C GLU A 13 9.45 -14.84 24.17
N MET A 14 8.26 -14.25 24.30
CA MET A 14 6.98 -14.86 23.87
C MET A 14 6.79 -14.90 22.34
N LEU A 15 7.63 -14.24 21.55
CA LEU A 15 7.51 -14.19 20.09
C LEU A 15 8.27 -15.36 19.44
N GLU A 16 7.70 -16.55 19.50
CA GLU A 16 8.20 -17.73 18.78
C GLU A 16 7.61 -17.82 17.36
N GLU A 17 8.26 -18.58 16.47
CA GLU A 17 7.78 -18.81 15.10
C GLU A 17 6.37 -19.41 15.07
N GLY A 18 6.03 -20.27 16.05
CA GLY A 18 4.68 -20.81 16.23
C GLY A 18 3.62 -19.78 16.64
N SER A 19 4.03 -18.66 17.23
CA SER A 19 3.14 -17.55 17.64
C SER A 19 2.99 -16.46 16.57
N ALA A 20 3.76 -16.53 15.49
CA ALA A 20 3.82 -15.46 14.48
C ALA A 20 2.44 -15.15 13.87
N ASN A 21 1.63 -16.18 13.61
CA ASN A 21 0.28 -16.01 13.07
C ASN A 21 -0.69 -15.37 14.06
N SER A 22 -0.70 -15.79 15.32
CA SER A 22 -1.58 -15.22 16.35
C SER A 22 -1.19 -13.79 16.71
N VAL A 23 0.11 -13.51 16.79
CA VAL A 23 0.64 -12.17 17.03
C VAL A 23 0.33 -11.27 15.85
N SER A 24 0.53 -11.73 14.61
CA SER A 24 0.17 -10.97 13.41
C SER A 24 -1.33 -10.67 13.39
N ALA A 25 -2.18 -11.65 13.67
CA ALA A 25 -3.63 -11.42 13.74
C ALA A 25 -4.01 -10.37 14.79
N THR A 26 -3.44 -10.46 16.00
CA THR A 26 -3.70 -9.50 17.09
C THR A 26 -3.23 -8.09 16.74
N LEU A 27 -2.05 -7.97 16.11
CA LEU A 27 -1.53 -6.68 15.65
C LEU A 27 -2.40 -6.08 14.54
N LEU A 28 -2.91 -6.90 13.61
CA LEU A 28 -3.82 -6.45 12.57
C LEU A 28 -5.14 -5.96 13.15
N GLU A 29 -5.69 -6.66 14.14
CA GLU A 29 -6.90 -6.23 14.85
C GLU A 29 -6.68 -4.90 15.58
N ALA A 30 -5.55 -4.73 16.27
CA ALA A 30 -5.22 -3.46 16.93
C ALA A 30 -5.11 -2.30 15.92
N VAL A 31 -4.48 -2.55 14.76
CA VAL A 31 -4.40 -1.56 13.67
C VAL A 31 -5.79 -1.27 13.07
N GLU A 32 -6.66 -2.27 12.97
CA GLU A 32 -8.03 -2.08 12.49
C GLU A 32 -8.84 -1.16 13.42
N VAL A 33 -8.75 -1.38 14.73
CA VAL A 33 -9.40 -0.55 15.75
C VAL A 33 -8.88 0.90 15.64
N GLU A 34 -7.56 1.08 15.58
CA GLU A 34 -6.92 2.39 15.45
C GLU A 34 -7.34 3.13 14.17
N LEU A 35 -7.39 2.44 13.02
CA LEU A 35 -7.91 3.02 11.77
C LEU A 35 -9.40 3.38 11.90
N GLY A 36 -10.19 2.57 12.61
CA GLY A 36 -11.60 2.84 12.89
C GLY A 36 -11.78 4.13 13.70
N GLU A 37 -11.02 4.28 14.78
CA GLU A 37 -11.02 5.50 15.60
C GLU A 37 -10.60 6.73 14.82
N LEU A 38 -9.57 6.62 13.97
CA LEU A 38 -9.12 7.73 13.13
C LEU A 38 -10.18 8.16 12.11
N SER A 39 -10.90 7.21 11.53
CA SER A 39 -12.01 7.51 10.64
C SER A 39 -13.15 8.21 11.36
N GLN A 40 -13.48 7.78 12.57
CA GLN A 40 -14.52 8.40 13.38
C GLN A 40 -14.11 9.81 13.80
N ALA A 41 -12.90 9.97 14.32
CA ALA A 41 -12.33 11.26 14.70
C ALA A 41 -12.38 12.25 13.52
N TYR A 42 -11.93 11.82 12.34
CA TYR A 42 -12.03 12.65 11.13
C TYR A 42 -13.48 13.00 10.76
N ALA A 43 -14.41 12.05 10.81
CA ALA A 43 -15.82 12.31 10.51
C ALA A 43 -16.46 13.32 11.49
N HIS A 44 -16.15 13.20 12.78
CA HIS A 44 -16.57 14.17 13.79
C HIS A 44 -15.99 15.56 13.50
N LEU A 45 -14.72 15.63 13.13
CA LEU A 45 -14.05 16.89 12.79
C LEU A 45 -14.60 17.54 11.53
N SER A 46 -14.86 16.76 10.48
CA SER A 46 -15.46 17.29 9.24
C SER A 46 -16.83 17.91 9.52
N ARG A 47 -17.66 17.25 10.34
CA ARG A 47 -19.00 17.75 10.70
C ARG A 47 -18.96 19.01 11.57
N VAL A 48 -18.07 19.04 12.57
CA VAL A 48 -17.90 20.22 13.44
C VAL A 48 -17.32 21.38 12.63
N GLY A 49 -16.36 21.11 11.76
CA GLY A 49 -15.77 22.10 10.86
C GLY A 49 -16.73 22.63 9.79
N GLU A 50 -17.72 21.84 9.37
CA GLU A 50 -18.81 22.30 8.50
C GLU A 50 -19.83 23.16 9.27
N ALA A 51 -20.15 22.78 10.51
CA ALA A 51 -21.08 23.53 11.37
C ALA A 51 -20.51 24.89 11.81
N ALA A 52 -19.21 24.96 12.09
CA ALA A 52 -18.49 26.18 12.49
C ALA A 52 -18.28 27.18 11.33
N ARG A 53 -18.47 26.76 10.06
CA ARG A 53 -18.37 27.64 8.87
C ARG A 53 -19.59 28.52 8.62
N ARG A 54 -20.55 28.59 9.54
CA ARG A 54 -21.63 29.58 9.44
C ARG A 54 -21.00 30.98 9.50
N PRO A 55 -21.40 31.91 8.60
CA PRO A 55 -20.63 33.11 8.25
C PRO A 55 -20.47 34.17 9.37
N GLU A 56 -20.94 33.92 10.59
CA GLU A 56 -20.99 34.90 11.68
C GLU A 56 -19.90 34.73 12.76
N ALA A 57 -19.04 33.70 12.68
CA ALA A 57 -18.06 33.42 13.72
C ALA A 57 -16.61 33.72 13.25
N ASP A 58 -16.08 34.88 13.64
CA ASP A 58 -14.65 35.22 13.53
C ASP A 58 -13.86 34.49 14.64
N ASP A 59 -13.95 33.16 14.62
CA ASP A 59 -13.56 32.33 15.75
C ASP A 59 -12.15 31.77 15.55
N LYS A 60 -11.15 32.61 15.85
CA LYS A 60 -9.73 32.24 15.85
C LYS A 60 -9.43 31.02 16.71
N GLU A 61 -10.29 30.74 17.70
CA GLU A 61 -10.19 29.56 18.55
C GLU A 61 -10.63 28.28 17.82
N ALA A 62 -11.69 28.36 17.01
CA ALA A 62 -12.11 27.26 16.13
C ALA A 62 -11.05 26.94 15.04
N GLU A 63 -10.40 27.96 14.48
CA GLU A 63 -9.31 27.75 13.52
C GLU A 63 -8.09 27.06 14.18
N ARG A 64 -7.70 27.50 15.38
CA ARG A 64 -6.62 26.86 16.15
C ARG A 64 -6.96 25.43 16.56
N ALA A 65 -8.21 25.16 16.93
CA ALA A 65 -8.68 23.82 17.27
C ALA A 65 -8.63 22.90 16.03
N ALA A 66 -9.08 23.37 14.87
CA ALA A 66 -9.00 22.63 13.62
C ALA A 66 -7.55 22.29 13.24
N ASP A 67 -6.64 23.25 13.35
CA ASP A 67 -5.20 23.04 13.11
C ASP A 67 -4.58 22.01 14.08
N ALA A 68 -4.93 22.07 15.37
CA ALA A 68 -4.44 21.13 16.38
C ALA A 68 -4.93 19.70 16.12
N LEU A 69 -6.18 19.57 15.67
CA LEU A 69 -6.81 18.29 15.38
C LEU A 69 -6.27 17.69 14.07
N GLU A 70 -6.03 18.50 13.04
CA GLU A 70 -5.33 18.06 11.82
C GLU A 70 -3.95 17.48 12.16
N ARG A 71 -3.19 18.16 13.03
CA ARG A 71 -1.88 17.67 13.50
C ARG A 71 -1.99 16.33 14.19
N ALA A 72 -2.89 16.20 15.16
CA ALA A 72 -3.09 14.96 15.90
C ALA A 72 -3.49 13.79 14.98
N LEU A 73 -4.36 14.04 14.00
CA LEU A 73 -4.72 13.04 12.99
C LEU A 73 -3.51 12.63 12.15
N CYS A 74 -2.75 13.59 11.62
CA CYS A 74 -1.58 13.29 10.79
C CYS A 74 -0.53 12.47 11.54
N ASP A 75 -0.28 12.81 12.81
CA ASP A 75 0.69 12.11 13.65
C ASP A 75 0.24 10.67 13.93
N ARG A 76 -1.04 10.45 14.29
CA ARG A 76 -1.58 9.09 14.49
C ARG A 76 -1.59 8.28 13.20
N TYR A 77 -2.00 8.85 12.06
CA TYR A 77 -1.89 8.16 10.76
C TYR A 77 -0.45 7.78 10.45
N THR A 78 0.53 8.63 10.77
CA THR A 78 1.95 8.35 10.56
C THR A 78 2.43 7.15 11.39
N GLN A 79 1.93 7.01 12.62
CA GLN A 79 2.22 5.85 13.48
C GLN A 79 1.61 4.57 12.89
N VAL A 80 0.34 4.62 12.46
CA VAL A 80 -0.33 3.48 11.83
C VAL A 80 0.37 3.06 10.54
N VAL A 81 0.75 4.02 9.69
CA VAL A 81 1.51 3.80 8.46
C VAL A 81 2.86 3.15 8.77
N SER A 82 3.53 3.58 9.85
CA SER A 82 4.79 2.99 10.30
C SER A 82 4.66 1.51 10.69
N VAL A 83 3.61 1.16 11.44
CA VAL A 83 3.32 -0.23 11.84
C VAL A 83 2.95 -1.07 10.63
N LEU A 84 2.02 -0.61 9.78
CA LEU A 84 1.61 -1.31 8.56
C LEU A 84 2.79 -1.56 7.62
N ARG A 85 3.72 -0.60 7.49
CA ARG A 85 4.93 -0.77 6.70
C ARG A 85 5.80 -1.92 7.22
N LEU A 86 5.95 -2.06 8.53
CA LEU A 86 6.73 -3.17 9.12
C LEU A 86 6.03 -4.51 8.87
N LEU A 87 4.72 -4.57 9.05
CA LEU A 87 3.92 -5.78 8.76
C LEU A 87 3.97 -6.19 7.28
N LEU A 88 3.98 -5.21 6.37
CA LEU A 88 4.15 -5.46 4.92
C LEU A 88 5.53 -6.03 4.58
N LYS A 89 6.56 -5.68 5.37
CA LYS A 89 7.92 -6.18 5.17
C LYS A 89 8.15 -7.55 5.80
N SER A 90 7.34 -7.95 6.78
CA SER A 90 7.52 -9.23 7.50
C SER A 90 6.98 -10.46 6.76
N GLN A 91 6.69 -10.34 5.45
CA GLN A 91 6.32 -11.46 4.56
C GLN A 91 5.27 -12.40 5.16
N ILE A 92 4.23 -11.84 5.79
CA ILE A 92 3.19 -12.61 6.45
C ILE A 92 2.40 -13.41 5.42
N GLU A 93 2.14 -14.69 5.71
CA GLU A 93 1.40 -15.60 4.83
C GLU A 93 -0.01 -15.94 5.36
N GLY A 94 -0.77 -16.72 4.58
CA GLY A 94 -2.08 -17.22 5.01
C GLY A 94 -3.17 -16.16 5.22
N SER A 95 -4.01 -16.37 6.25
CA SER A 95 -5.16 -15.50 6.57
C SER A 95 -4.75 -14.08 7.01
N PRO A 96 -3.74 -13.87 7.88
CA PRO A 96 -3.30 -12.53 8.26
C PRO A 96 -2.82 -11.68 7.07
N ALA A 97 -2.21 -12.29 6.04
CA ALA A 97 -1.84 -11.60 4.81
C ALA A 97 -3.05 -10.96 4.09
N GLN A 98 -4.20 -11.66 4.09
CA GLN A 98 -5.43 -11.11 3.51
C GLN A 98 -5.99 -9.96 4.34
N GLY A 99 -5.93 -10.07 5.67
CA GLY A 99 -6.29 -8.99 6.60
C GLY A 99 -5.44 -7.74 6.35
N LEU A 100 -4.13 -7.92 6.18
CA LEU A 100 -3.20 -6.83 5.88
C LEU A 100 -3.56 -6.09 4.59
N LEU A 101 -3.90 -6.80 3.50
CA LEU A 101 -4.35 -6.17 2.25
C LEU A 101 -5.66 -5.39 2.41
N LYS A 102 -6.60 -5.89 3.22
CA LYS A 102 -7.84 -5.18 3.53
C LYS A 102 -7.57 -3.90 4.33
N LEU A 103 -6.66 -3.95 5.31
CA LEU A 103 -6.26 -2.77 6.09
C LEU A 103 -5.55 -1.73 5.22
N CYS A 104 -4.65 -2.14 4.32
CA CYS A 104 -4.06 -1.21 3.35
C CYS A 104 -5.14 -0.56 2.47
N THR A 105 -6.16 -1.32 2.05
CA THR A 105 -7.28 -0.78 1.27
C THR A 105 -8.08 0.24 2.08
N ALA A 106 -8.34 -0.04 3.36
CA ALA A 106 -9.04 0.86 4.27
C ALA A 106 -8.23 2.14 4.52
N LEU A 107 -6.92 2.01 4.78
CA LEU A 107 -6.00 3.14 4.93
C LEU A 107 -6.07 4.08 3.73
N PHE A 108 -5.93 3.58 2.49
CA PHE A 108 -5.97 4.45 1.31
C PHE A 108 -7.32 5.15 1.12
N LYS A 109 -8.44 4.48 1.47
CA LYS A 109 -9.76 5.12 1.45
C LYS A 109 -9.89 6.23 2.49
N GLN A 110 -9.37 6.01 3.70
CA GLN A 110 -9.40 7.00 4.77
C GLN A 110 -8.49 8.20 4.44
N LEU A 111 -7.27 7.95 3.96
CA LEU A 111 -6.36 9.00 3.50
C LEU A 111 -6.96 9.81 2.35
N ASP A 112 -7.62 9.16 1.37
CA ASP A 112 -8.35 9.86 0.30
C ASP A 112 -9.43 10.79 0.85
N ALA A 113 -10.20 10.34 1.85
CA ALA A 113 -11.20 11.17 2.52
C ALA A 113 -10.57 12.37 3.24
N VAL A 114 -9.53 12.15 4.04
CA VAL A 114 -8.80 13.21 4.76
C VAL A 114 -8.27 14.26 3.79
N PHE A 115 -7.58 13.85 2.72
CA PHE A 115 -7.01 14.77 1.73
C PHE A 115 -8.10 15.54 0.98
N LYS A 116 -9.25 14.92 0.68
CA LYS A 116 -10.42 15.63 0.13
C LYS A 116 -10.98 16.66 1.11
N GLY A 117 -11.04 16.33 2.40
CA GLY A 117 -11.44 17.27 3.44
C GLY A 117 -10.55 18.50 3.46
N VAL A 118 -9.23 18.32 3.45
CA VAL A 118 -8.27 19.42 3.41
C VAL A 118 -8.49 20.30 2.17
N MET A 119 -8.69 19.71 0.98
CA MET A 119 -9.00 20.47 -0.24
C MET A 119 -10.31 21.28 -0.11
N ALA A 120 -11.36 20.68 0.48
CA ALA A 120 -12.64 21.36 0.67
C ALA A 120 -12.55 22.48 1.72
N VAL A 121 -11.71 22.29 2.73
CA VAL A 121 -11.52 23.22 3.84
C VAL A 121 -10.91 24.52 3.37
N ASP A 122 -9.87 24.43 2.54
CA ASP A 122 -8.92 25.52 2.36
C ASP A 122 -9.21 26.42 1.15
N LYS A 123 -10.15 26.07 0.27
CA LYS A 123 -10.50 26.83 -0.97
C LYS A 123 -9.28 27.37 -1.74
N GLY A 124 -8.11 26.72 -1.62
CA GLY A 124 -6.85 27.12 -2.25
C GLY A 124 -6.09 28.31 -1.62
N LYS A 125 -6.26 28.65 -0.34
CA LYS A 125 -5.57 29.80 0.29
C LYS A 125 -4.34 29.48 1.15
N LYS A 126 -4.25 28.33 1.85
CA LYS A 126 -3.06 27.95 2.66
C LYS A 126 -2.32 26.70 2.16
N GLY A 127 -2.89 25.94 1.23
CA GLY A 127 -2.35 24.71 0.67
C GLY A 127 -2.24 23.56 1.68
N ALA A 128 -1.58 22.47 1.27
CA ALA A 128 -1.30 21.32 2.12
C ALA A 128 -0.43 21.71 3.33
N SER A 129 -0.74 21.22 4.54
CA SER A 129 0.09 21.46 5.73
C SER A 129 1.41 20.68 5.70
N LYS A 130 2.42 21.12 6.48
CA LYS A 130 3.74 20.44 6.52
C LYS A 130 3.63 19.02 7.08
N ARG A 131 2.61 18.76 7.90
CA ARG A 131 2.36 17.44 8.49
C ARG A 131 1.65 16.52 7.51
N LEU A 132 0.74 17.04 6.70
CA LEU A 132 0.18 16.30 5.58
C LEU A 132 1.27 15.87 4.57
N GLU A 133 2.24 16.75 4.33
CA GLU A 133 3.41 16.46 3.51
C GLU A 133 4.29 15.36 4.12
N ALA A 134 4.56 15.43 5.43
CA ALA A 134 5.30 14.40 6.15
C ALA A 134 4.57 13.04 6.11
N LEU A 135 3.27 13.02 6.34
CA LEU A 135 2.44 11.83 6.23
C LEU A 135 2.53 11.23 4.82
N LEU A 136 2.41 12.06 3.78
CA LEU A 136 2.53 11.61 2.40
C LEU A 136 3.91 10.99 2.11
N SER A 137 4.98 11.54 2.70
CA SER A 137 6.32 10.96 2.62
C SER A 137 6.38 9.54 3.20
N HIS A 138 5.72 9.30 4.34
CA HIS A 138 5.63 7.96 4.95
C HIS A 138 4.74 6.99 4.17
N VAL A 139 3.74 7.49 3.45
CA VAL A 139 2.83 6.66 2.64
C VAL A 139 3.48 6.28 1.29
N CYS A 140 3.95 7.29 0.54
CA CYS A 140 4.39 7.16 -0.86
C CYS A 140 5.91 7.16 -1.07
N GLY A 141 6.71 7.54 -0.06
CA GLY A 141 8.16 7.70 -0.21
C GLY A 141 8.91 6.39 -0.47
N GLU A 142 10.24 6.49 -0.58
CA GLU A 142 11.12 5.35 -0.95
C GLU A 142 11.04 4.18 0.04
N THR A 143 10.73 4.47 1.29
CA THR A 143 10.49 3.44 2.31
C THR A 143 9.02 3.36 2.71
N GLY A 144 8.12 3.91 1.90
CA GLY A 144 6.70 4.04 2.25
C GLY A 144 5.91 2.73 2.16
N VAL A 145 4.69 2.78 2.68
CA VAL A 145 3.71 1.69 2.62
C VAL A 145 3.43 1.27 1.18
N THR A 146 3.35 2.20 0.24
CA THR A 146 3.08 1.90 -1.18
C THR A 146 4.13 0.97 -1.77
N LEU A 147 5.42 1.19 -1.49
CA LEU A 147 6.49 0.32 -2.01
C LEU A 147 6.49 -1.05 -1.31
N ALA A 148 6.34 -1.06 0.02
CA ALA A 148 6.29 -2.30 0.79
C ALA A 148 5.11 -3.19 0.36
N MET A 149 3.97 -2.59 0.04
CA MET A 149 2.79 -3.26 -0.51
C MET A 149 3.12 -3.98 -1.83
N TYR A 150 3.79 -3.33 -2.78
CA TYR A 150 4.20 -4.00 -4.02
C TYR A 150 5.17 -5.14 -3.78
N GLY A 151 6.04 -5.04 -2.78
CA GLY A 151 6.90 -6.14 -2.33
C GLY A 151 6.08 -7.36 -1.91
N LEU A 152 5.08 -7.17 -1.04
CA LEU A 152 4.18 -8.24 -0.59
C LEU A 152 3.38 -8.85 -1.75
N LEU A 153 2.88 -8.03 -2.67
CA LEU A 153 2.14 -8.48 -3.85
C LEU A 153 3.01 -9.35 -4.77
N SER A 154 4.28 -8.98 -4.95
CA SER A 154 5.22 -9.78 -5.74
C SER A 154 5.56 -11.11 -5.04
N PHE A 155 5.80 -11.08 -3.73
CA PHE A 155 6.14 -12.26 -2.95
C PHE A 155 4.98 -13.27 -2.89
N SER A 156 3.76 -12.78 -2.74
CA SER A 156 2.56 -13.63 -2.60
C SER A 156 2.22 -14.48 -3.83
N THR A 157 2.81 -14.21 -5.00
CA THR A 157 2.56 -15.00 -6.23
C THR A 157 3.17 -16.40 -6.17
N SER A 158 4.07 -16.67 -5.21
CA SER A 158 4.73 -17.97 -5.04
C SER A 158 4.01 -18.95 -4.13
N SER A 159 3.02 -18.54 -3.32
CA SER A 159 2.37 -19.45 -2.36
C SER A 159 1.36 -20.39 -3.05
N GLU A 160 1.38 -21.67 -2.69
CA GLU A 160 0.66 -22.78 -3.35
C GLU A 160 -0.85 -22.86 -3.03
N ASP A 161 -1.38 -22.01 -2.13
CA ASP A 161 -2.79 -22.06 -1.70
C ASP A 161 -3.75 -21.48 -2.75
N THR A 162 -4.24 -22.34 -3.64
CA THR A 162 -5.04 -21.97 -4.81
C THR A 162 -6.30 -21.13 -4.52
N ALA A 163 -7.10 -21.47 -3.49
CA ALA A 163 -8.35 -20.76 -3.20
C ALA A 163 -8.12 -19.37 -2.57
N ALA A 164 -7.21 -19.28 -1.60
CA ALA A 164 -6.84 -18.01 -0.97
C ALA A 164 -6.14 -17.07 -1.96
N ARG A 165 -5.35 -17.63 -2.87
CA ARG A 165 -4.72 -16.91 -3.98
C ARG A 165 -5.75 -16.35 -4.95
N VAL A 166 -6.77 -17.13 -5.34
CA VAL A 166 -7.85 -16.65 -6.22
C VAL A 166 -8.61 -15.47 -5.61
N VAL A 167 -9.01 -15.53 -4.33
CA VAL A 167 -9.69 -14.41 -3.67
C VAL A 167 -8.80 -13.16 -3.64
N ARG A 168 -7.51 -13.34 -3.38
CA ARG A 168 -6.53 -12.26 -3.34
C ARG A 168 -6.39 -11.60 -4.71
N GLU A 169 -6.06 -12.37 -5.74
CA GLU A 169 -5.82 -11.89 -7.10
C GLU A 169 -7.09 -11.34 -7.77
N ALA A 170 -8.25 -11.95 -7.54
CA ALA A 170 -9.50 -11.56 -8.20
C ALA A 170 -10.28 -10.45 -7.48
N LYS A 171 -10.12 -10.29 -6.15
CA LYS A 171 -10.93 -9.33 -5.37
C LYS A 171 -10.09 -8.32 -4.59
N LEU A 172 -9.13 -8.78 -3.78
CA LEU A 172 -8.42 -7.90 -2.85
C LEU A 172 -7.41 -7.00 -3.57
N VAL A 173 -6.62 -7.55 -4.49
CA VAL A 173 -5.62 -6.78 -5.24
C VAL A 173 -6.28 -5.70 -6.11
N PRO A 174 -7.32 -5.97 -6.91
CA PRO A 174 -8.01 -4.92 -7.66
C PRO A 174 -8.60 -3.83 -6.75
N ALA A 175 -9.22 -4.20 -5.63
CA ALA A 175 -9.81 -3.23 -4.70
C ALA A 175 -8.74 -2.33 -4.06
N LEU A 176 -7.60 -2.91 -3.70
CA LEU A 176 -6.46 -2.19 -3.13
C LEU A 176 -5.84 -1.23 -4.15
N VAL A 177 -5.57 -1.71 -5.37
CA VAL A 177 -5.02 -0.91 -6.47
C VAL A 177 -5.93 0.27 -6.79
N PHE A 178 -7.24 0.04 -6.87
CA PHE A 178 -8.23 1.09 -7.12
C PHE A 178 -8.27 2.14 -6.00
N ALA A 179 -8.22 1.71 -4.73
CA ALA A 179 -8.19 2.63 -3.60
C ALA A 179 -6.93 3.50 -3.60
N LEU A 180 -5.77 2.90 -3.91
CA LEU A 180 -4.51 3.62 -4.07
C LEU A 180 -4.59 4.63 -5.22
N GLU A 181 -5.08 4.24 -6.40
CA GLU A 181 -5.22 5.15 -7.55
C GLU A 181 -6.15 6.33 -7.27
N LYS A 182 -7.25 6.11 -6.55
CA LYS A 182 -8.14 7.20 -6.11
C LYS A 182 -7.42 8.19 -5.20
N PHE A 183 -6.69 7.67 -4.22
CA PHE A 183 -5.88 8.49 -3.33
C PHE A 183 -4.82 9.29 -4.11
N GLU A 184 -4.06 8.63 -4.99
CA GLU A 184 -3.06 9.28 -5.85
C GLU A 184 -3.65 10.40 -6.70
N ALA A 185 -4.83 10.16 -7.31
CA ALA A 185 -5.54 11.18 -8.07
C ALA A 185 -5.97 12.38 -7.22
N THR A 186 -6.35 12.16 -5.96
CA THR A 186 -6.67 13.23 -5.00
C THR A 186 -5.42 14.02 -4.62
N VAL A 187 -4.28 13.35 -4.37
CA VAL A 187 -3.01 14.03 -4.07
C VAL A 187 -2.57 14.90 -5.25
N VAL A 188 -2.72 14.42 -6.49
CA VAL A 188 -2.44 15.21 -7.70
C VAL A 188 -3.32 16.46 -7.77
N LYS A 189 -4.62 16.36 -7.45
CA LYS A 189 -5.51 17.53 -7.41
C LYS A 189 -5.07 18.51 -6.34
N LEU A 190 -4.78 18.03 -5.13
CA LEU A 190 -4.33 18.86 -4.01
C LEU A 190 -3.01 19.57 -4.35
N SER A 191 -2.06 18.87 -4.97
CA SER A 191 -0.77 19.45 -5.37
C SER A 191 -0.91 20.54 -6.43
N LYS A 192 -1.94 20.49 -7.27
CA LYS A 192 -2.22 21.55 -8.27
C LYS A 192 -2.85 22.79 -7.63
N THR A 193 -3.65 22.60 -6.58
CA THR A 193 -4.31 23.70 -5.85
C THR A 193 -3.45 24.28 -4.74
N SER A 194 -2.38 23.59 -4.34
CA SER A 194 -1.45 23.96 -3.27
C SER A 194 -0.17 24.52 -3.87
N GLU A 195 0.48 25.47 -3.20
CA GLU A 195 1.81 25.98 -3.58
C GLU A 195 2.96 24.97 -3.34
N ARG A 196 2.64 23.76 -2.87
CA ARG A 196 3.62 22.73 -2.52
C ARG A 196 3.58 21.59 -3.51
N ASP A 197 4.75 21.21 -4.00
CA ASP A 197 4.92 20.00 -4.80
C ASP A 197 4.81 18.76 -3.90
N LEU A 198 3.64 18.14 -3.90
CA LEU A 198 3.39 16.88 -3.20
C LEU A 198 3.81 15.68 -4.05
N LEU A 199 3.93 15.85 -5.37
CA LEU A 199 4.24 14.79 -6.30
C LEU A 199 5.68 14.32 -6.19
N ARG A 200 6.57 15.11 -5.60
CA ARG A 200 7.95 14.69 -5.28
C ARG A 200 8.04 13.40 -4.46
N PHE A 201 7.03 13.10 -3.64
CA PHE A 201 6.97 11.86 -2.85
C PHE A 201 6.37 10.70 -3.63
N MET A 202 5.61 10.98 -4.68
CA MET A 202 4.94 9.99 -5.50
C MET A 202 5.84 9.59 -6.67
N LYS A 203 6.70 8.59 -6.45
CA LYS A 203 7.43 7.98 -7.57
C LYS A 203 6.49 7.02 -8.31
N ARG A 204 6.56 7.02 -9.64
CA ARG A 204 5.95 5.96 -10.46
C ARG A 204 6.54 4.63 -10.04
N THR A 205 5.74 3.79 -9.37
CA THR A 205 6.15 2.42 -9.07
C THR A 205 6.09 1.60 -10.36
N THR A 206 7.26 1.21 -10.87
CA THR A 206 7.42 0.29 -12.01
C THR A 206 6.96 -1.14 -11.70
N ALA A 207 6.50 -1.38 -10.46
CA ALA A 207 5.91 -2.64 -10.05
C ALA A 207 4.66 -3.04 -10.87
N ARG A 208 4.00 -2.06 -11.52
CA ARG A 208 2.86 -2.29 -12.43
C ARG A 208 3.23 -2.32 -13.91
N ASP A 209 4.50 -2.15 -14.24
CA ASP A 209 4.94 -2.24 -15.63
C ASP A 209 4.92 -3.70 -16.09
N PHE A 210 4.69 -3.92 -17.38
CA PHE A 210 4.84 -5.24 -17.97
C PHE A 210 6.28 -5.72 -17.78
N LYS A 211 6.48 -6.65 -16.85
CA LYS A 211 7.77 -7.31 -16.63
C LYS A 211 7.89 -8.48 -17.59
N ILE A 212 8.75 -8.34 -18.59
CA ILE A 212 9.16 -9.48 -19.42
C ILE A 212 10.15 -10.30 -18.61
N GLN A 213 9.76 -11.50 -18.19
CA GLN A 213 10.68 -12.45 -17.56
C GLN A 213 11.63 -12.99 -18.63
N ALA A 214 12.76 -12.28 -18.83
CA ALA A 214 13.69 -12.57 -19.91
C ALA A 214 14.18 -14.04 -19.90
N GLU A 215 14.36 -14.63 -18.72
CA GLU A 215 14.73 -16.04 -18.58
C GLU A 215 13.63 -16.99 -19.04
N GLU A 216 12.37 -16.70 -18.71
CA GLU A 216 11.23 -17.54 -19.10
C GLU A 216 10.99 -17.46 -20.61
N VAL A 217 11.15 -16.26 -21.19
CA VAL A 217 11.11 -16.04 -22.64
C VAL A 217 12.28 -16.74 -23.34
N ALA A 218 13.50 -16.64 -22.81
CA ALA A 218 14.67 -17.33 -23.36
C ALA A 218 14.50 -18.86 -23.32
N ASN A 219 13.98 -19.40 -22.21
CA ASN A 219 13.68 -20.81 -22.08
C ASN A 219 12.56 -21.27 -23.04
N ALA A 220 11.55 -20.44 -23.27
CA ALA A 220 10.51 -20.71 -24.24
C ALA A 220 11.02 -20.70 -25.69
N ILE A 221 11.97 -19.82 -26.02
CA ILE A 221 12.64 -19.78 -27.33
C ILE A 221 13.48 -21.05 -27.54
N ARG A 222 14.32 -21.42 -26.57
CA ARG A 222 15.12 -22.66 -26.62
C ARG A 222 14.25 -23.91 -26.80
N ARG A 223 13.16 -24.02 -26.03
CA ARG A 223 12.19 -25.13 -26.17
C ARG A 223 11.53 -25.20 -27.55
N LYS A 224 11.37 -24.07 -28.25
CA LYS A 224 10.83 -24.04 -29.62
C LYS A 224 11.89 -24.45 -30.64
N GLU A 225 13.14 -24.02 -30.46
CA GLU A 225 14.27 -24.42 -31.30
C GLU A 225 14.53 -25.93 -31.20
N ASP A 226 14.55 -26.48 -29.99
CA ASP A 226 14.71 -27.92 -29.75
C ASP A 226 13.58 -28.76 -30.37
N LYS A 227 12.35 -28.23 -30.40
CA LYS A 227 11.22 -28.89 -31.05
C LYS A 227 11.35 -28.85 -32.58
N ALA A 228 11.79 -27.72 -33.14
CA ALA A 228 11.99 -27.57 -34.58
C ALA A 228 13.13 -28.47 -35.10
N GLU A 229 14.20 -28.67 -34.33
CA GLU A 229 15.27 -29.60 -34.70
C GLU A 229 14.79 -31.06 -34.70
N LYS A 230 14.02 -31.47 -33.67
CA LYS A 230 13.46 -32.81 -33.59
C LYS A 230 12.45 -33.12 -34.70
N GLU A 231 11.72 -32.12 -35.19
CA GLU A 231 10.82 -32.30 -36.34
C GLU A 231 11.59 -32.45 -37.66
N LYS A 232 12.69 -31.70 -37.84
CA LYS A 232 13.57 -31.81 -39.03
C LYS A 232 14.30 -33.16 -39.08
N GLU A 233 14.72 -33.72 -37.95
CA GLU A 233 15.32 -35.07 -37.91
C GLU A 233 14.31 -36.17 -38.26
N LYS A 234 13.06 -36.05 -37.78
CA LYS A 234 11.98 -37.00 -38.12
C LYS A 234 11.62 -36.97 -39.61
N GLU A 235 11.72 -35.81 -40.25
CA GLU A 235 11.46 -35.67 -41.69
C GLU A 235 12.58 -36.27 -42.55
N LYS A 236 13.85 -36.05 -42.16
CA LYS A 236 15.02 -36.66 -42.83
C LYS A 236 15.09 -38.18 -42.67
N GLY A 237 14.57 -38.74 -41.57
CA GLY A 237 14.49 -40.19 -41.35
C GLY A 237 13.49 -40.92 -42.27
N LYS A 238 12.44 -40.23 -42.76
CA LYS A 238 11.43 -40.83 -43.64
C LYS A 238 11.84 -40.90 -45.11
N GLY A 239 12.79 -40.06 -45.56
CA GLY A 239 13.30 -40.06 -46.94
C GLY A 239 14.24 -41.23 -47.27
N LYS A 240 14.84 -41.89 -46.27
CA LYS A 240 15.84 -42.95 -46.49
C LYS A 240 15.25 -44.36 -46.67
N LYS A 241 13.93 -44.53 -46.54
CA LYS A 241 13.21 -45.82 -46.70
C LYS A 241 12.51 -46.01 -48.05
N ARG A 242 12.63 -45.07 -48.99
CA ARG A 242 12.15 -45.21 -50.36
C ARG A 242 13.35 -45.17 -51.31
N LYS A 243 14.05 -46.29 -51.41
CA LYS A 243 14.98 -46.60 -52.49
C LYS A 243 14.50 -47.87 -53.15
#